data_AF-A0A1G2MBY5-F1
#
_entry.id   AF-A0A1G2MBY5-F1
#
_cell.length_a   1.000
_cell.length_b   1.000
_cell.length_c   1.000
_cell.angle_alpha   90.00
_cell.angle_beta   90.00
_cell.angle_gamma   90.00
#
_symmetry.space_group_name_H-M   'P 1'
#
loop_
_entity.id
_entity.type
_entity.pdbx_description
1 polymer ?
#
loop_
_entity_poly.entity_id
_entity_poly.type
_entity_poly.pdbx_seq_one_letter_code
_entity_poly.pdbx_strand_id
1 'polypeptide(L)' 'MSQDRLIKLSCTVCKRTNYWSEKNKKKVERKIELKKFCEWCMKRTTHKESKK' A
#
# COMPACT_ATOMS: atom_id res chain seq x y z
N MET A 1 9.83 -1.04 -20.09
CA MET A 1 8.96 -1.91 -19.26
C MET A 1 8.25 -1.06 -18.21
N SER A 2 6.97 -0.72 -18.40
CA SER A 2 6.30 0.28 -17.55
C SER A 2 5.80 -0.33 -16.23
N GLN A 3 6.16 0.30 -15.11
CA GLN A 3 5.64 -0.04 -13.76
C GLN A 3 4.28 0.63 -13.52
N ASP A 4 3.36 0.54 -14.48
CA ASP A 4 2.05 1.21 -14.40
C ASP A 4 1.12 0.58 -13.36
N ARG A 5 1.37 -0.68 -13.02
CA ARG A 5 0.58 -1.47 -12.05
C ARG A 5 1.16 -1.42 -10.65
N LEU A 6 2.38 -0.93 -10.46
CA LEU A 6 3.03 -0.93 -9.15
C LEU A 6 2.43 0.17 -8.26
N ILE A 7 1.97 -0.22 -7.07
CA ILE A 7 1.44 0.66 -6.04
C ILE A 7 2.24 0.53 -4.76
N LYS A 8 2.36 1.64 -4.03
CA LYS A 8 2.98 1.70 -2.72
C LYS A 8 1.90 1.60 -1.65
N LEU A 9 2.14 0.81 -0.61
CA LEU A 9 1.28 0.74 0.56
C LEU A 9 2.02 1.38 1.73
N SER A 10 1.49 2.52 2.19
CA SER A 10 2.01 3.27 3.32
C SER A 10 1.24 2.94 4.59
N CYS A 11 1.97 2.71 5.68
CA CYS A 11 1.37 2.53 6.99
C CYS A 11 0.76 3.84 7.48
N THR A 12 -0.47 3.81 8.00
CA THR A 12 -1.15 5.01 8.53
C THR A 12 -0.47 5.61 9.76
N VAL A 13 0.23 4.80 10.55
CA VAL A 13 0.82 5.21 11.83
C VAL A 13 2.23 5.79 11.64
N CYS A 14 3.13 5.06 10.99
CA CYS A 14 4.50 5.51 10.79
C CYS A 14 4.71 6.25 9.45
N LYS A 15 3.68 6.32 8.60
CA LYS A 15 3.72 6.92 7.24
C LYS A 15 4.79 6.33 6.30
N ARG A 16 5.45 5.24 6.72
CA ARG A 16 6.46 4.55 5.90
C ARG A 16 5.80 3.66 4.87
N THR A 17 6.40 3.61 3.68
CA THR A 17 6.04 2.64 2.65
C THR A 17 6.73 1.32 2.98
N ASN A 18 5.96 0.34 3.45
CA ASN A 18 6.50 -0.96 3.83
C ASN A 18 6.29 -2.02 2.74
N TYR A 19 5.26 -1.83 1.91
CA TYR A 19 4.90 -2.83 0.90
C TYR A 19 4.76 -2.20 -0.48
N TRP A 20 5.16 -2.99 -1.46
CA TRP A 20 4.91 -2.78 -2.87
C TRP A 20 3.95 -3.85 -3.32
N SER A 21 2.90 -3.44 -4.00
CA SER A 21 1.91 -4.37 -4.52
C SER A 21 1.56 -3.99 -5.95
N GLU A 22 0.91 -4.89 -6.66
CA GLU A 22 0.44 -4.64 -8.01
C GLU A 22 -1.06 -4.47 -7.99
N LYS A 23 -1.54 -3.42 -8.66
CA LYS A 23 -2.95 -3.13 -8.81
C LYS A 23 -3.25 -2.87 -10.27
N ASN A 24 -4.29 -3.54 -10.76
CA ASN A 24 -4.85 -3.22 -12.05
C ASN A 24 -5.81 -2.03 -11.92
N LYS A 25 -5.32 -0.83 -12.26
CA LYS A 25 -6.07 0.43 -12.22
C LYS A 25 -7.39 0.38 -13.01
N LYS A 26 -7.51 -0.48 -14.04
CA LYS A 26 -8.73 -0.63 -14.85
C LYS A 26 -9.85 -1.40 -14.16
N LYS A 27 -9.54 -2.33 -13.25
CA LYS A 27 -10.53 -3.18 -12.57
C LYS A 27 -10.86 -2.71 -11.16
N VAL A 28 -9.93 -2.02 -10.52
CA VAL A 28 -10.09 -1.58 -9.13
C VAL A 28 -9.82 -0.09 -9.06
N GLU A 29 -10.87 0.72 -9.05
CA GLU A 29 -10.76 2.17 -8.94
C GLU A 29 -10.70 2.64 -7.47
N ARG A 30 -11.21 1.82 -6.54
CA ARG A 30 -11.20 2.12 -5.10
C ARG A 30 -9.78 2.14 -4.52
N LYS A 31 -9.54 3.03 -3.56
CA LYS A 31 -8.32 3.04 -2.76
C LYS A 31 -8.22 1.74 -1.95
N ILE A 32 -7.08 1.07 -2.04
CA ILE A 32 -6.85 -0.17 -1.28
C ILE A 32 -6.41 0.20 0.14
N GLU A 33 -7.14 -0.31 1.12
CA GLU A 33 -6.74 -0.27 2.53
C GLU A 33 -6.61 -1.70 3.04
N LEU A 34 -5.40 -2.10 3.45
CA LEU A 34 -5.11 -3.46 3.90
C LEU A 34 -4.57 -3.44 5.33
N LYS A 35 -5.12 -4.28 6.20
CA LYS A 35 -4.54 -4.52 7.53
C LYS A 35 -3.34 -5.46 7.36
N LYS A 36 -2.13 -4.90 7.48
CA LYS A 36 -0.86 -5.64 7.41
C LYS A 36 -0.02 -5.35 8.63
N PHE A 37 0.91 -6.25 8.94
CA PHE A 37 1.88 -6.02 9.99
C PHE A 37 2.81 -4.88 9.57
N CYS A 38 3.11 -3.95 10.47
CA CYS A 38 4.13 -2.93 10.23
C CYS A 38 5.32 -3.29 11.12
N GLU A 39 6.47 -3.61 10.52
CA GLU A 39 7.69 -3.95 11.26
C GLU A 39 8.14 -2.81 12.18
N TRP A 40 8.00 -1.57 11.72
CA TRP A 40 8.37 -0.37 12.49
C TRP A 40 7.49 -0.11 13.71
N CYS A 41 6.21 -0.48 13.64
CA CYS A 41 5.29 -0.29 14.76
C CYS A 41 5.12 -1.57 15.59
N MET A 42 5.69 -2.69 15.14
CA MET A 42 5.50 -4.04 15.68
C MET A 42 4.02 -4.42 15.91
N LYS A 43 3.10 -3.87 15.10
CA LYS A 43 1.66 -4.10 15.22
C LYS A 43 0.98 -4.17 13.86
N ARG A 44 -0.15 -4.87 13.79
CA ARG A 44 -1.03 -4.89 12.61
C ARG A 44 -1.74 -3.55 12.49
N THR A 45 -1.47 -2.84 11.40
CA THR A 45 -1.99 -1.51 11.11
C THR A 45 -2.60 -1.47 9.72
N THR A 46 -3.55 -0.55 9.53
CA THR A 46 -4.09 -0.25 8.21
C THR A 46 -3.02 0.43 7.38
N HIS A 47 -2.67 -0.19 6.26
CA HIS A 47 -1.82 0.38 5.23
C HIS A 47 -2.72 0.88 4.11
N LYS A 48 -2.51 2.13 3.71
CA LYS A 48 -3.26 2.79 2.63
C LYS A 48 -2.43 2.82 1.37
N GLU A 49 -3.10 2.72 0.23
CA GLU A 49 -2.48 2.94 -1.07
C GLU A 49 -1.99 4.39 -1.19
N SER A 50 -0.68 4.54 -1.31
CA SER A 50 -0.04 5.79 -1.75
C SER A 50 0.13 5.72 -3.26
N LYS A 51 -0.47 6.68 -3.97
CA LYS A 51 -0.15 6.89 -5.38
C LYS A 51 1.34 7.26 -5.50
N LYS A 52 1.93 6.82 -6.62
CA LYS A 52 3.23 7.30 -7.06
C LYS A 52 3.17 8.82 -7.27
#